data_AF-A0A4R4ITX0-F1
#
_entry.id   AF-A0A4R4ITX0-F1
#
_cell.length_a   1.000
_cell.length_b   1.000
_cell.length_c   1.000
_cell.angle_alpha   90.00
_cell.angle_beta   90.00
_cell.angle_gamma   90.00
#
_symmetry.space_group_name_H-M   'P 1'
#
loop_
_entity.id
_entity.type
_entity.pdbx_description
1 polymer ?
#
loop_
_entity_poly.entity_id
_entity_poly.type
_entity_poly.pdbx_seq_one_letter_code
_entity_poly.pdbx_strand_id
1 'polypeptide(L)'
;MNVWKKLFKAIKGTVNNAAESVADGNALTILDQEIREAKAEIRRADESLVSIIAKRKMAEKRVSDIKNSITEYEGYARSAAGKGDNGLALECAQKVATLRDELEREQALFESFQKAE
;
A
#
# COMPACT_ATOMS: atom_id res chain seq x y z
N MET A 1 -12.04 -24.29 -6.05
CA MET A 1 -12.14 -25.36 -5.02
C MET A 1 -12.06 -24.70 -3.64
N ASN A 2 -13.12 -24.77 -2.83
CA ASN A 2 -13.18 -24.09 -1.53
C ASN A 2 -12.18 -24.67 -0.52
N VAL A 3 -11.10 -23.94 -0.26
CA VAL A 3 -10.15 -24.18 0.84
C VAL A 3 -10.91 -24.32 2.17
N TRP A 4 -11.99 -23.55 2.35
CA TRP A 4 -12.94 -23.67 3.46
C TRP A 4 -13.57 -25.05 3.61
N LYS A 5 -14.04 -25.68 2.52
CA LYS A 5 -14.61 -27.04 2.57
C LYS A 5 -13.56 -28.08 2.94
N LYS A 6 -12.28 -27.84 2.63
CA LYS A 6 -11.17 -28.72 2.99
C LYS A 6 -10.77 -28.56 4.46
N LEU A 7 -10.69 -27.33 4.97
CA LEU A 7 -10.45 -27.05 6.39
C LEU A 7 -11.58 -27.62 7.26
N PHE A 8 -12.84 -27.39 6.88
CA PHE A 8 -13.99 -27.94 7.60
C PHE A 8 -14.05 -29.48 7.53
N LYS A 9 -13.64 -30.09 6.41
CA LYS A 9 -13.51 -31.55 6.30
C LYS A 9 -12.33 -32.11 7.10
N ALA A 10 -11.22 -31.38 7.19
CA ALA A 10 -10.07 -31.77 8.00
C ALA A 10 -10.42 -31.76 9.49
N ILE A 11 -11.10 -30.70 9.96
CA ILE A 11 -11.60 -30.57 11.33
C ILE A 11 -12.70 -31.62 11.62
N LYS A 12 -13.62 -31.84 10.69
CA LYS A 12 -14.64 -32.90 10.82
C LYS A 12 -14.04 -34.32 10.77
N GLY A 13 -12.92 -34.49 10.06
CA GLY A 13 -12.17 -35.75 9.95
C GLY A 13 -11.40 -36.10 11.23
N THR A 14 -10.91 -35.10 11.98
CA THR A 14 -10.28 -35.32 13.29
C THR A 14 -11.29 -35.66 14.39
N VAL A 15 -12.56 -35.28 14.26
CA VAL A 15 -13.61 -35.57 15.25
C VAL A 15 -14.04 -37.04 15.27
N ASN A 16 -13.87 -37.80 14.17
CA ASN A 16 -14.35 -39.19 14.12
C ASN A 16 -13.54 -40.17 15.01
N ASN A 17 -12.40 -39.75 15.56
CA ASN A 17 -11.53 -40.56 16.43
C ASN A 17 -11.45 -40.08 17.89
N ALA A 18 -12.24 -39.07 18.29
CA ALA A 18 -12.24 -38.53 19.66
C ALA A 18 -13.68 -38.24 20.14
N ALA A 19 -14.52 -39.27 20.13
CA ALA A 19 -15.84 -39.24 20.74
C ALA A 19 -15.71 -39.44 22.26
N GLU A 20 -16.02 -38.40 23.04
CA GLU A 20 -16.98 -38.44 24.18
C GLU A 20 -16.78 -37.35 25.24
N SER A 21 -15.71 -36.55 25.24
CA SER A 21 -15.46 -35.64 26.37
C SER A 21 -15.49 -34.12 26.09
N VAL A 22 -15.56 -33.65 24.83
CA VAL A 22 -15.33 -32.21 24.53
C VAL A 22 -16.36 -31.62 23.56
N ALA A 23 -17.62 -32.02 23.67
CA ALA A 23 -18.70 -31.51 22.83
C ALA A 23 -19.82 -30.89 23.67
N ASP A 24 -19.48 -29.90 24.49
CA ASP A 24 -20.49 -28.94 24.91
C ASP A 24 -21.03 -28.24 23.66
N GLY A 25 -22.35 -28.25 23.46
CA GLY A 25 -23.01 -27.56 22.33
C GLY A 25 -22.68 -26.06 22.24
N ASN A 26 -22.10 -25.50 23.30
CA ASN A 26 -21.57 -24.14 23.34
C ASN A 26 -20.23 -24.00 22.60
N ALA A 27 -19.34 -25.00 22.62
CA ALA A 27 -18.02 -24.91 22.00
C ALA A 27 -18.09 -24.79 20.46
N LEU A 28 -19.00 -25.53 19.83
CA LEU A 28 -19.26 -25.39 18.39
C LEU A 28 -19.89 -24.04 18.04
N THR A 29 -20.76 -23.52 18.92
CA THR A 29 -21.39 -22.20 18.75
C THR A 29 -20.37 -21.07 18.89
N ILE A 30 -19.48 -21.16 19.89
CA ILE A 30 -18.37 -20.22 20.10
C ILE A 30 -17.42 -20.25 18.89
N LEU A 31 -17.05 -21.44 18.42
CA LEU A 31 -16.20 -21.58 17.23
C LEU A 31 -16.86 -20.95 15.97
N ASP A 32 -18.17 -21.12 15.79
CA ASP A 32 -18.90 -20.48 14.70
C ASP A 32 -18.92 -18.94 14.81
N GLN A 33 -18.96 -18.39 16.03
CA GLN A 33 -18.84 -16.95 16.27
C GLN A 33 -17.42 -16.46 15.95
N GLU A 34 -16.38 -17.12 16.47
CA GLU A 34 -14.98 -16.78 16.17
C GLU A 34 -14.70 -16.82 14.65
N ILE A 35 -15.27 -17.81 13.95
CA ILE A 35 -15.19 -17.89 12.48
C ILE A 35 -15.86 -16.68 11.80
N ARG A 36 -17.00 -16.22 12.30
CA ARG A 36 -17.71 -15.04 11.74
C ARG A 36 -16.92 -13.76 12.01
N GLU A 37 -16.37 -13.62 13.20
CA GLU A 37 -15.52 -12.49 13.57
C GLU A 37 -14.25 -12.45 12.72
N ALA A 38 -13.54 -13.58 12.58
CA ALA A 38 -12.37 -13.68 11.71
C ALA A 38 -12.68 -13.33 10.25
N LYS A 39 -13.87 -13.70 9.74
CA LYS A 39 -14.32 -13.29 8.39
C LYS A 39 -14.56 -11.78 8.30
N ALA A 40 -15.10 -11.17 9.34
CA ALA A 40 -15.29 -9.72 9.37
C ALA A 40 -13.94 -9.00 9.40
N GLU A 41 -12.98 -9.49 10.18
CA GLU A 41 -11.62 -8.94 10.23
C GLU A 41 -10.88 -9.08 8.90
N ILE A 42 -10.99 -10.23 8.22
CA ILE A 42 -10.40 -10.41 6.89
C ILE A 42 -10.95 -9.37 5.90
N ARG A 43 -12.26 -9.11 5.93
CA ARG A 43 -12.86 -8.07 5.06
C ARG A 43 -12.34 -6.67 5.39
N ARG A 44 -12.19 -6.33 6.67
CA ARG A 44 -11.60 -5.05 7.10
C ARG A 44 -10.14 -4.92 6.66
N ALA A 45 -9.39 -6.01 6.70
CA ALA A 45 -8.02 -6.07 6.21
C ALA A 45 -7.96 -5.85 4.69
N ASP A 46 -8.84 -6.51 3.92
CA ASP A 46 -8.94 -6.30 2.46
C ASP A 46 -9.26 -4.84 2.11
N GLU A 47 -10.23 -4.23 2.80
CA GLU A 47 -10.57 -2.81 2.61
C GLU A 47 -9.40 -1.88 2.95
N SER A 48 -8.68 -2.18 4.03
CA SER A 48 -7.49 -1.43 4.45
C SER A 48 -6.36 -1.55 3.42
N LEU A 49 -6.14 -2.75 2.88
CA LEU A 49 -5.16 -3.00 1.83
C LEU A 49 -5.50 -2.22 0.55
N VAL A 50 -6.77 -2.21 0.13
CA VAL A 50 -7.21 -1.41 -1.02
C VAL A 50 -6.94 0.08 -0.79
N SER A 51 -7.19 0.59 0.43
CA SER A 51 -6.88 1.97 0.79
C SER A 51 -5.37 2.28 0.68
N ILE A 52 -4.52 1.37 1.18
CA ILE A 52 -3.06 1.52 1.11
C ILE A 52 -2.58 1.53 -0.34
N ILE A 53 -3.09 0.61 -1.18
CA ILE A 53 -2.77 0.56 -2.61
C ILE A 53 -3.17 1.87 -3.31
N ALA A 54 -4.33 2.43 -2.98
CA ALA A 54 -4.78 3.70 -3.54
C ALA A 54 -3.81 4.84 -3.17
N LYS A 55 -3.44 4.94 -1.89
CA LYS A 55 -2.46 5.93 -1.40
C LYS A 55 -1.10 5.77 -2.05
N ARG A 56 -0.62 4.52 -2.19
CA ARG A 56 0.64 4.21 -2.89
C ARG A 56 0.62 4.72 -4.32
N LYS A 57 -0.44 4.43 -5.08
CA LYS A 57 -0.58 4.89 -6.48
C LYS A 57 -0.64 6.42 -6.59
N MET A 58 -1.28 7.09 -5.64
CA MET A 58 -1.30 8.55 -5.58
C MET A 58 0.11 9.12 -5.34
N ALA A 59 0.84 8.58 -4.37
CA ALA A 59 2.22 8.97 -4.08
C ALA A 59 3.15 8.69 -5.27
N GLU A 60 3.00 7.53 -5.92
CA GLU A 60 3.73 7.15 -7.14
C GLU A 60 3.52 8.17 -8.27
N LYS A 61 2.25 8.56 -8.50
CA LYS A 61 1.92 9.59 -9.49
C LYS A 61 2.56 10.93 -9.12
N ARG A 62 2.52 11.32 -7.84
CA ARG A 62 3.11 12.58 -7.37
C ARG A 62 4.63 12.62 -7.59
N VAL A 63 5.32 11.53 -7.26
CA VAL A 63 6.75 11.34 -7.53
C VAL A 63 7.05 11.50 -9.03
N SER A 64 6.25 10.85 -9.89
CA SER A 64 6.40 10.94 -11.35
C SER A 64 6.22 12.38 -11.85
N ASP A 65 5.16 13.05 -11.40
CA ASP A 65 4.86 14.44 -11.78
C ASP A 65 6.01 15.39 -11.38
N ILE A 66 6.57 15.24 -10.16
CA ILE A 66 7.70 16.06 -9.70
C ILE A 66 8.96 15.79 -10.54
N LYS A 67 9.27 14.53 -10.88
CA LYS A 67 10.40 14.17 -11.75
C LYS A 67 10.28 14.80 -13.13
N ASN A 68 9.07 14.84 -13.69
CA ASN A 68 8.80 15.50 -14.96
C ASN A 68 9.05 17.01 -14.86
N SER A 69 8.54 17.67 -13.82
CA SER A 69 8.81 19.09 -13.59
C SER A 69 10.29 19.38 -13.41
N ILE A 70 11.04 18.56 -12.68
CA ILE A 70 12.50 18.71 -12.55
C ILE A 70 13.15 18.69 -13.93
N THR A 71 12.82 17.70 -14.77
CA THR A 71 13.38 17.57 -16.12
C THR A 71 13.08 18.81 -16.99
N GLU A 72 11.87 19.33 -16.88
CA GLU A 72 11.42 20.53 -17.59
C GLU A 72 12.21 21.79 -17.17
N TYR A 73 12.28 22.07 -15.86
CA TYR A 73 13.02 23.23 -15.35
C TYR A 73 14.53 23.12 -15.54
N GLU A 74 15.10 21.91 -15.51
CA GLU A 74 16.50 21.68 -15.92
C GLU A 74 16.72 22.01 -17.40
N GLY A 75 15.77 21.67 -18.26
CA GLY A 75 15.76 22.06 -19.67
C GLY A 75 15.73 23.58 -19.85
N TYR A 76 14.85 24.26 -19.11
CA TYR A 76 14.77 25.73 -19.10
C TYR A 76 16.05 26.39 -18.60
N ALA A 77 16.64 25.88 -17.51
CA ALA A 77 17.90 26.38 -16.98
C ALA A 77 19.03 26.28 -18.01
N ARG A 78 19.17 25.12 -18.68
CA ARG A 78 20.15 24.92 -19.75
C ARG A 78 19.92 25.86 -20.94
N SER A 79 18.66 26.05 -21.35
CA SER A 79 18.32 26.95 -22.45
C SER A 79 18.62 28.40 -22.12
N ALA A 80 18.28 28.86 -20.92
CA ALA A 80 18.56 30.21 -20.44
C ALA A 80 20.07 30.47 -20.35
N ALA A 81 20.82 29.55 -19.76
CA ALA A 81 22.29 29.64 -19.68
C ALA A 81 22.94 29.69 -21.08
N GLY A 82 22.47 28.86 -22.03
CA GLY A 82 22.95 28.88 -23.41
C GLY A 82 22.68 30.19 -24.16
N LYS A 83 21.67 30.96 -23.73
CA LYS A 83 21.34 32.29 -24.26
C LYS A 83 22.03 33.43 -23.50
N GLY A 84 22.83 33.13 -22.48
CA GLY A 84 23.49 34.11 -21.61
C GLY A 84 22.58 34.74 -20.55
N ASP A 85 21.35 34.24 -20.39
CA ASP A 85 20.41 34.71 -19.37
C ASP A 85 20.67 33.98 -18.05
N ASN A 86 21.73 34.41 -17.36
CA ASN A 86 22.18 33.80 -16.11
C ASN A 86 21.17 34.00 -14.96
N GLY A 87 20.35 35.06 -15.01
CA GLY A 87 19.31 35.31 -14.00
C GLY A 87 18.22 34.26 -14.06
N LEU A 88 17.62 34.07 -15.24
CA LEU A 88 16.59 33.06 -15.46
C LEU A 88 17.12 31.64 -15.24
N ALA A 89 18.38 31.37 -15.62
CA ALA A 89 19.02 30.09 -15.37
C ALA A 89 19.13 29.79 -13.88
N LEU A 90 19.49 30.79 -13.05
CA LEU A 90 19.60 30.64 -11.60
C LEU A 90 18.23 30.40 -10.95
N GLU A 91 17.20 31.14 -11.37
CA GLU A 91 15.83 30.94 -10.87
C GLU A 91 15.32 29.52 -11.18
N CYS A 92 15.53 29.04 -12.41
CA CYS A 92 15.17 27.68 -12.79
C CYS A 92 15.93 26.65 -11.95
N ALA A 93 17.22 26.86 -11.69
CA ALA A 93 18.03 25.97 -10.85
C ALA A 93 17.55 25.95 -9.39
N GLN A 94 17.18 27.09 -8.82
CA GLN A 94 16.58 27.18 -7.48
C GLN A 94 15.23 26.45 -7.40
N LYS A 95 14.42 26.54 -8.46
CA LYS A 95 13.17 25.79 -8.55
C LYS A 95 13.43 24.28 -8.59
N VAL A 96 14.42 23.83 -9.35
CA VAL A 96 14.85 22.42 -9.38
C VAL A 96 15.29 21.95 -8.00
N ALA A 97 16.07 22.74 -7.27
CA ALA A 97 16.49 22.40 -5.91
C ALA A 97 15.28 22.18 -4.99
N THR A 98 14.32 23.12 -5.00
CA THR A 98 13.07 23.01 -4.22
C THR A 98 12.26 21.76 -4.58
N LEU A 99 12.16 21.44 -5.88
CA LEU A 99 11.46 20.25 -6.36
C LEU A 99 12.17 18.95 -5.97
N ARG A 100 13.50 18.94 -5.87
CA ARG A 100 14.27 17.78 -5.40
C ARG A 100 14.04 17.50 -3.93
N ASP A 101 13.95 18.54 -3.10
CA ASP A 101 13.59 18.38 -1.68
C ASP A 101 12.16 17.84 -1.53
N GLU A 102 11.23 18.29 -2.38
CA GLU A 102 9.86 17.75 -2.42
C GLU A 102 9.84 16.30 -2.89
N LEU A 103 10.63 15.97 -3.93
CA LEU A 103 10.77 14.62 -4.45
C LEU A 103 11.25 13.66 -3.38
N GLU A 104 12.23 14.04 -2.56
CA GLU A 104 12.74 13.18 -1.49
C GLU A 104 11.64 12.83 -0.47
N ARG A 105 10.84 13.81 -0.05
CA ARG A 105 9.73 13.59 0.87
C ARG A 105 8.64 12.69 0.28
N GLU A 106 8.24 12.95 -0.96
CA GLU A 106 7.21 12.16 -1.64
C GLU A 106 7.69 10.74 -1.96
N GLN A 107 8.98 10.58 -2.29
CA GLN A 107 9.60 9.28 -2.52
C GLN A 107 9.62 8.45 -1.22
N ALA A 108 9.98 9.06 -0.09
CA ALA A 108 9.94 8.40 1.22
C ALA A 108 8.51 7.97 1.58
N LEU A 109 7.51 8.81 1.28
CA LEU A 109 6.10 8.48 1.50
C LEU A 109 5.65 7.31 0.62
N PHE A 110 5.99 7.34 -0.68
CA PHE A 110 5.71 6.24 -1.61
C PHE A 110 6.32 4.91 -1.12
N GLU A 111 7.59 4.92 -0.70
CA GLU A 111 8.26 3.75 -0.15
C GLU A 111 7.63 3.25 1.16
N SER A 112 7.13 4.16 2.00
CA SER A 112 6.42 3.78 3.22
C SER A 112 5.12 3.04 2.91
N PHE A 113 4.37 3.46 1.88
CA PHE A 113 3.16 2.75 1.44
C PHE A 113 3.48 1.44 0.74
N GLN A 114 4.58 1.36 0.00
CA GLN A 114 5.03 0.12 -0.63
C GLN A 114 5.44 -0.95 0.40
N LYS A 115 5.96 -0.54 1.57
CA LYS A 115 6.25 -1.47 2.69
C LYS A 115 5.01 -1.88 3.48
N ALA A 116 3.94 -1.08 3.41
CA ALA A 116 2.69 -1.30 4.12
C ALA A 116 1.68 -2.14 3.32
N GLU A 117 1.88 -2.24 1.99
CA GLU A 117 1.23 -3.22 1.10
C GLU A 117 1.81 -4.62 1.33
#